data_AF-A0A0U5HVA4-F1
#
_entry.id   AF-A0A0U5HVA4-F1
#
_cell.length_a   1.000
_cell.length_b   1.000
_cell.length_c   1.000
_cell.angle_alpha   90.00
_cell.angle_beta   90.00
_cell.angle_gamma   90.00
#
_symmetry.space_group_name_H-M   'P 1'
#
loop_
_entity.id
_entity.type
_entity.pdbx_description
1 polymer ?
#
loop_
_entity_poly.entity_id
_entity_poly.type
_entity_poly.pdbx_seq_one_letter_code
_entity_poly.pdbx_strand_id
1 'polypeptide(L)'
;MMRSEAEKTLVAAIERRLEELSSRYPSSIMLAVDDEGRSYLESALIGRHGDVLFTDNGGGDLTEIHWQTVLHHIGYVAVIVWLSDPRDLALVRKACRDVEGNCQ
;
A
#
# COMPACT_ATOMS: atom_id res chain seq x y z
N MET A 1 -4.67 -17.50 24.07
CA MET A 1 -5.60 -18.17 23.13
C MET A 1 -4.78 -18.90 22.08
N MET A 2 -5.08 -20.17 21.80
CA MET A 2 -4.47 -20.88 20.67
C MET A 2 -5.19 -20.48 19.38
N ARG A 3 -4.43 -20.14 18.33
CA ARG A 3 -4.98 -19.86 17.00
C ARG A 3 -5.64 -21.11 16.43
N SER A 4 -6.80 -20.93 15.78
CA SER A 4 -7.48 -22.03 15.09
C SER A 4 -6.67 -22.52 13.88
N GLU A 5 -6.87 -23.76 13.42
CA GLU A 5 -6.19 -24.27 12.21
C GLU A 5 -6.52 -23.44 10.96
N ALA A 6 -7.74 -22.92 10.88
CA ALA A 6 -8.15 -22.00 9.81
C ALA A 6 -7.35 -20.69 9.85
N GLU A 7 -7.16 -20.13 11.05
CA GLU A 7 -6.37 -18.92 11.26
C GLU A 7 -4.90 -19.14 10.90
N LYS A 8 -4.31 -20.28 11.30
CA LYS A 8 -2.93 -20.64 10.92
C LYS A 8 -2.78 -20.75 9.41
N THR A 9 -3.73 -21.40 8.73
CA THR A 9 -3.74 -21.57 7.28
C THR A 9 -3.83 -20.21 6.57
N LEU A 10 -4.71 -19.33 7.05
CA LEU A 10 -4.84 -17.97 6.51
C LEU A 10 -3.55 -17.16 6.68
N VAL A 11 -2.95 -17.19 7.87
CA VAL A 11 -1.68 -16.48 8.14
C VAL A 11 -0.57 -16.97 7.21
N ALA A 12 -0.40 -18.29 7.08
CA ALA A 12 0.61 -18.85 6.17
C ALA A 12 0.37 -18.45 4.71
N ALA A 13 -0.89 -18.34 4.27
CA ALA A 13 -1.22 -17.89 2.92
C ALA A 13 -0.89 -16.40 2.69
N ILE A 14 -1.10 -15.55 3.71
CA ILE A 14 -0.73 -14.14 3.69
C ILE A 14 0.79 -13.98 3.67
N GLU A 15 1.51 -14.67 4.55
CA GLU A 15 2.97 -14.64 4.62
C GLU A 15 3.60 -15.02 3.27
N ARG A 16 3.14 -16.11 2.66
CA ARG A 16 3.59 -16.53 1.33
C ARG A 16 3.36 -15.45 0.28
N ARG A 17 2.20 -14.79 0.29
CA ARG A 17 1.89 -13.73 -0.68
C ARG A 17 2.80 -12.52 -0.49
N LEU A 18 3.06 -12.13 0.75
CA LEU A 18 3.96 -11.02 1.08
C LEU A 18 5.41 -11.34 0.69
N GLU A 19 5.85 -12.58 0.87
CA GLU A 19 7.15 -13.06 0.41
C GLU A 19 7.27 -12.96 -1.11
N GLU A 20 6.28 -13.47 -1.85
CA GLU A 20 6.22 -13.37 -3.31
C GLU A 20 6.27 -11.91 -3.79
N LEU A 21 5.53 -11.01 -3.14
CA LEU A 21 5.56 -9.58 -3.44
C LEU A 21 6.93 -8.97 -3.16
N SER A 22 7.52 -9.22 -2.00
CA SER A 22 8.85 -8.69 -1.65
C SER A 22 9.97 -9.18 -2.57
N SER A 23 9.82 -10.39 -3.13
CA SER A 23 10.77 -10.92 -4.11
C SER A 23 10.73 -10.18 -5.46
N ARG A 24 9.56 -9.65 -5.83
CA ARG A 24 9.33 -8.92 -7.09
C ARG A 24 9.55 -7.42 -6.94
N TYR A 25 9.25 -6.89 -5.77
CA TYR A 25 9.27 -5.47 -5.45
C TYR A 25 10.25 -5.24 -4.29
N PRO A 26 11.52 -4.88 -4.57
CA PRO A 26 12.58 -4.76 -3.57
C PRO A 26 12.39 -3.60 -2.58
N SER A 27 11.36 -2.77 -2.74
CA SER A 27 11.04 -1.69 -1.82
C SER A 27 9.54 -1.58 -1.62
N SER A 28 9.15 -1.30 -0.38
CA SER A 28 7.76 -1.04 -0.05
C SER A 28 7.62 -0.06 1.12
N ILE A 29 6.43 0.54 1.24
CA ILE A 29 6.06 1.42 2.33
C ILE A 29 4.56 1.26 2.63
N MET A 30 4.24 1.21 3.91
CA MET A 30 2.85 1.15 4.39
C MET A 30 2.35 2.57 4.63
N LEU A 31 1.16 2.88 4.13
CA LEU A 31 0.53 4.20 4.23
C LEU A 31 -0.93 4.06 4.63
N ALA A 32 -1.45 5.05 5.34
CA ALA A 32 -2.89 5.29 5.47
C ALA A 32 -3.25 6.42 4.50
N VAL A 33 -4.19 6.16 3.59
CA VAL A 33 -4.44 7.04 2.44
C VAL A 33 -5.94 7.30 2.32
N ASP A 34 -6.34 8.56 2.37
CA ASP A 34 -7.69 9.02 2.05
C ASP A 34 -7.83 9.34 0.54
N ASP A 35 -8.98 9.86 0.10
CA ASP A 35 -9.20 10.17 -1.32
C ASP A 35 -8.20 11.20 -1.86
N GLU A 36 -7.90 12.24 -1.08
CA GLU A 36 -6.98 13.31 -1.48
C GLU A 36 -5.54 12.81 -1.52
N GLY A 37 -5.12 12.11 -0.46
CA GLY A 37 -3.80 11.47 -0.38
C GLY A 37 -3.57 10.46 -1.49
N ARG A 38 -4.62 9.73 -1.92
CA ARG A 38 -4.52 8.79 -3.05
C ARG A 38 -4.25 9.54 -4.35
N SER A 39 -5.05 10.56 -4.65
CA SER A 39 -4.89 11.38 -5.86
C SER A 39 -3.50 12.03 -5.92
N TYR A 40 -3.03 12.54 -4.78
CA TYR A 40 -1.71 13.14 -4.67
C TYR A 40 -0.58 12.12 -4.87
N LEU A 41 -0.70 10.94 -4.25
CA LEU A 41 0.27 9.85 -4.39
C LEU A 41 0.34 9.33 -5.83
N GLU A 42 -0.81 9.12 -6.49
CA GLU A 42 -0.90 8.72 -7.89
C GLU A 42 -0.21 9.76 -8.80
N SER A 43 -0.42 11.05 -8.52
CA SER A 43 0.23 12.16 -9.25
C SER A 43 1.75 12.19 -9.05
N ALA A 44 2.22 11.99 -7.81
CA ALA A 44 3.65 11.95 -7.50
C ALA A 44 4.39 10.78 -8.18
N LEU A 45 3.65 9.72 -8.51
CA LEU A 45 4.18 8.51 -9.15
C LEU A 45 4.07 8.51 -10.68
N ILE A 46 3.64 9.60 -11.32
CA ILE A 46 3.61 9.72 -12.79
C ILE A 46 5.03 9.59 -13.38
N GLY A 47 6.05 10.13 -12.70
CA GLY A 47 7.45 10.11 -13.14
C GLY A 47 8.29 8.93 -12.65
N ARG A 48 7.64 7.86 -12.16
CA ARG A 48 8.31 6.68 -11.62
C ARG A 48 9.19 5.95 -12.64
N HIS A 49 10.22 5.29 -12.15
CA HIS A 49 11.15 4.49 -12.95
C HIS A 49 10.68 3.05 -13.16
N GLY A 50 10.00 2.49 -12.17
CA GLY A 50 9.55 1.10 -12.16
C GLY A 50 8.04 0.93 -12.07
N ASP A 51 7.63 -0.33 -11.92
CA ASP A 51 6.25 -0.70 -11.65
C ASP A 51 5.90 -0.38 -10.19
N VAL A 52 4.66 0.06 -10.00
CA VAL A 52 4.06 0.30 -8.68
C VAL A 52 2.84 -0.59 -8.53
N LEU A 53 2.71 -1.21 -7.38
CA LEU A 53 1.54 -1.97 -6.99
C LEU A 53 1.02 -1.50 -5.63
N PHE A 54 -0.30 -1.36 -5.52
CA PHE A 54 -0.99 -1.08 -4.26
C PHE A 54 -1.72 -2.33 -3.79
N THR A 55 -1.46 -2.74 -2.55
CA THR A 55 -2.17 -3.86 -1.93
C THR A 55 -2.73 -3.47 -0.57
N ASP A 56 -3.67 -4.25 -0.05
CA ASP A 56 -3.96 -4.24 1.38
C ASP A 56 -2.75 -4.76 2.19
N ASN A 57 -2.86 -4.72 3.52
CA ASN A 57 -1.81 -5.18 4.43
C ASN A 57 -1.53 -6.69 4.37
N GLY A 58 -2.43 -7.48 3.77
CA GLY A 58 -2.26 -8.90 3.50
C GLY A 58 -1.76 -9.19 2.08
N GLY A 59 -1.34 -8.17 1.32
CA GLY A 59 -0.88 -8.31 -0.06
C GLY A 59 -2.00 -8.55 -1.08
N GLY A 60 -3.27 -8.38 -0.70
CA GLY A 60 -4.43 -8.53 -1.57
C GLY A 60 -4.65 -7.32 -2.48
N ASP A 61 -5.23 -7.57 -3.66
CA ASP A 61 -5.52 -6.52 -4.65
C ASP A 61 -6.58 -5.53 -4.16
N LEU A 62 -6.33 -4.24 -4.41
CA LEU A 62 -7.28 -3.17 -4.12
C LEU A 62 -8.08 -2.81 -5.38
N THR A 63 -9.25 -3.42 -5.53
CA THR A 63 -10.22 -3.06 -6.57
C THR A 63 -10.81 -1.67 -6.31
N GLU A 64 -11.37 -1.04 -7.33
CA GLU A 64 -12.04 0.25 -7.19
C GLU A 64 -13.16 0.23 -6.13
N ILE A 65 -13.90 -0.89 -6.02
CA ILE A 65 -14.93 -1.07 -4.99
C ILE A 65 -14.31 -1.12 -3.59
N HIS A 66 -13.13 -1.73 -3.41
CA HIS A 66 -12.44 -1.73 -2.11
C HIS A 66 -12.12 -0.30 -1.67
N TRP A 67 -11.55 0.49 -2.58
CA TRP A 67 -11.25 1.89 -2.32
C TRP A 67 -12.50 2.68 -1.96
N GLN A 68 -13.52 2.65 -2.81
CA GLN A 68 -14.77 3.41 -2.59
C GLN A 68 -15.45 3.01 -1.27
N THR A 69 -15.52 1.71 -0.98
CA THR A 69 -16.18 1.19 0.23
C THR A 69 -15.46 1.63 1.49
N VAL A 70 -14.14 1.45 1.52
CA VAL A 70 -13.34 1.77 2.72
C VAL A 70 -13.26 3.27 2.92
N LEU A 71 -13.04 4.05 1.86
CA LEU A 71 -13.00 5.52 1.96
C LEU A 71 -14.35 6.09 2.40
N HIS A 72 -15.46 5.57 1.88
CA HIS A 72 -16.79 6.02 2.27
C HIS A 72 -17.13 5.72 3.74
N HIS A 73 -16.73 4.56 4.26
CA HIS A 73 -17.12 4.12 5.61
C HIS A 73 -16.09 4.39 6.71
N ILE A 74 -14.80 4.41 6.37
CA ILE A 74 -13.68 4.53 7.32
C ILE A 74 -12.96 5.88 7.16
N GLY A 75 -12.99 6.46 5.96
CA GLY A 75 -12.31 7.72 5.64
C GLY A 75 -10.87 7.56 5.18
N TYR A 76 -10.25 6.38 5.34
CA TYR A 76 -8.90 6.09 4.85
C TYR A 76 -8.70 4.59 4.61
N VAL A 77 -7.81 4.24 3.69
CA VAL A 77 -7.38 2.86 3.38
C VAL A 77 -5.94 2.66 3.84
N ALA A 78 -5.69 1.59 4.60
CA ALA A 78 -4.32 1.15 4.89
C ALA A 78 -3.80 0.31 3.72
N VAL A 79 -2.72 0.77 3.10
CA VAL A 79 -2.15 0.15 1.90
C VAL A 79 -0.66 -0.09 2.05
N ILE A 80 -0.15 -1.09 1.33
CA ILE A 80 1.27 -1.23 1.06
C ILE A 80 1.50 -0.81 -0.39
N VAL A 81 2.42 0.15 -0.58
CA VAL A 81 2.92 0.56 -1.89
C VAL A 81 4.18 -0.22 -2.16
N TRP A 82 4.17 -1.07 -3.19
CA TRP A 82 5.29 -1.88 -3.64
C TRP A 82 5.93 -1.27 -4.87
N LEU A 83 7.26 -1.21 -4.90
CA LEU A 83 8.06 -0.50 -5.90
C LEU A 83 9.08 -1.46 -6.50
N SER A 84 9.07 -1.63 -7.82
CA SER A 84 10.04 -2.50 -8.49
C SER A 84 11.42 -1.84 -8.57
N ASP A 85 11.47 -0.50 -8.56
CA ASP A 85 12.69 0.30 -8.50
C ASP A 85 12.79 1.02 -7.14
N PRO A 86 13.82 0.73 -6.32
CA PRO A 86 13.98 1.37 -5.01
C PRO A 86 14.10 2.90 -5.03
N ARG A 87 14.49 3.51 -6.16
CA ARG A 87 14.62 4.96 -6.28
C ARG A 87 13.27 5.66 -6.19
N ASP A 88 12.20 5.01 -6.62
CA ASP A 88 10.84 5.55 -6.58
C ASP A 88 10.31 5.70 -5.15
N LEU A 89 10.93 5.04 -4.16
CA LEU A 89 10.60 5.23 -2.75
C LEU A 89 10.83 6.69 -2.30
N ALA A 90 11.77 7.39 -2.93
CA ALA A 90 12.01 8.81 -2.66
C ALA A 90 10.84 9.69 -3.11
N LEU A 91 10.15 9.32 -4.20
CA LEU A 91 8.96 10.01 -4.69
C LEU A 91 7.81 9.86 -3.70
N VAL A 92 7.54 8.64 -3.24
CA VAL A 92 6.50 8.36 -2.24
C VAL A 92 6.78 9.12 -0.94
N ARG A 93 8.01 9.04 -0.42
CA ARG A 93 8.39 9.75 0.81
C ARG A 93 8.31 11.26 0.67
N LYS A 94 8.61 11.80 -0.52
CA LYS A 94 8.45 13.23 -0.79
C LYS A 94 6.97 13.59 -0.76
N ALA A 95 6.11 12.82 -1.43
CA ALA A 95 4.68 13.06 -1.45
C ALA A 95 4.08 13.07 -0.04
N CYS A 96 4.46 12.11 0.82
CA CYS A 96 4.03 12.10 2.22
C CYS A 96 4.45 13.36 2.98
N ARG A 97 5.73 13.78 2.85
CA ARG A 97 6.23 14.99 3.51
C ARG A 97 5.55 16.27 3.02
N ASP A 98 5.26 16.36 1.72
CA ASP A 98 4.61 17.53 1.15
C ASP A 98 3.18 17.70 1.71
N VAL A 99 2.48 16.59 2.00
CA VAL A 99 1.17 16.62 2.67
C VAL A 99 1.32 16.92 4.17
N GLU A 100 2.21 16.22 4.89
CA GLU A 100 2.42 16.43 6.33
C GLU A 100 2.93 17.84 6.66
N GLY A 101 3.79 18.41 5.81
CA GLY A 101 4.35 19.75 5.96
C GLY A 101 3.37 20.88 5.65
N ASN A 102 2.29 20.60 4.91
CA ASN A 102 1.20 21.55 4.66
C ASN A 102 0.17 21.61 5.81
N CYS A 103 0.34 20.79 6.86
CA CYS A 103 -0.47 20.86 8.08
C CYS A 103 0.07 21.84 9.15
N GLN A 104 0.95 22.77 8.78
CA GLN A 104 1.45 23.85 9.66
C GLN A 104 0.78 25.19 9.39
#